data_AF-A0A2D6VIF7-F1
#
_entry.id   AF-A0A2D6VIF7-F1
#
_cell.length_a   1.000
_cell.length_b   1.000
_cell.length_c   1.000
_cell.angle_alpha   90.00
_cell.angle_beta   90.00
_cell.angle_gamma   90.00
#
_symmetry.space_group_name_H-M   'P 1'
#
loop_
_entity.id
_entity.type
_entity.pdbx_description
1 polymer ?
#
loop_
_entity_poly.entity_id
_entity_poly.type
_entity_poly.pdbx_seq_one_letter_code
_entity_poly.pdbx_strand_id
1 'polypeptide(L)'
;MPTSPPHDDEIPKRLDKETINELPLIRFHGAIQVAEDSKSFNRFAARLKKQRVLGFDIECKPNFKRGPNNPPALIQLATADQAFLFRLYPVMKLGPLVDILADPEIIKTGVAIKDDLKNLNKIEEFEAAGFEDLATLAKSLKIEQTGLRNLTAIFFKQRLSKSAQLSNWQKRPLSPSQIQYAATDAWISRELYLIMKARLKRLD
;
A
#
# COMPACT_ATOMS: atom_id res chain seq x y z
N MET A 1 1.91 42.01 -16.12
CA MET A 1 1.87 40.73 -16.83
C MET A 1 2.11 39.63 -15.80
N PRO A 2 1.07 38.94 -15.29
CA PRO A 2 1.28 37.79 -14.44
C PRO A 2 1.82 36.65 -15.32
N THR A 3 3.04 36.22 -15.01
CA THR A 3 3.72 35.08 -15.63
C THR A 3 2.85 33.83 -15.45
N SER A 4 2.59 33.13 -16.56
CA SER A 4 1.91 31.84 -16.61
C SER A 4 2.49 30.86 -15.58
N PRO A 5 1.68 29.97 -14.98
CA PRO A 5 2.20 28.91 -14.13
C PRO A 5 3.15 28.01 -14.94
N PRO A 6 4.16 27.41 -14.30
CA PRO A 6 5.08 26.49 -14.99
C PRO A 6 4.26 25.36 -15.63
N HIS A 7 4.62 25.04 -16.87
CA HIS A 7 4.01 23.97 -17.65
C HIS A 7 3.92 22.67 -16.84
N ASP A 8 2.82 21.95 -17.05
CA ASP A 8 2.56 20.62 -16.52
C ASP A 8 3.72 19.69 -16.93
N ASP A 9 4.72 19.53 -16.05
CA ASP A 9 5.94 18.76 -16.33
C ASP A 9 5.58 17.36 -16.83
N GLU A 10 6.07 17.02 -18.03
CA GLU A 10 5.83 15.73 -18.68
C GLU A 10 6.33 14.60 -17.75
N ILE A 11 5.41 13.79 -17.23
CA ILE A 11 5.76 12.67 -16.36
C ILE A 11 6.43 11.59 -17.22
N PRO A 12 7.63 11.10 -16.84
CA PRO A 12 8.27 10.03 -17.58
C PRO A 12 7.42 8.77 -17.54
N LYS A 13 7.21 8.12 -18.70
CA LYS A 13 6.48 6.86 -18.80
C LYS A 13 7.20 5.69 -18.12
N ARG A 14 8.53 5.82 -17.97
CA ARG A 14 9.47 4.80 -17.48
C ARG A 14 10.74 5.46 -16.96
N LEU A 15 11.36 4.84 -15.95
CA LEU A 15 12.74 5.10 -15.53
C LEU A 15 13.54 3.80 -15.58
N ASP A 16 14.81 3.88 -15.95
CA ASP A 16 15.73 2.74 -15.87
C ASP A 16 16.07 2.39 -14.41
N LYS A 17 16.61 1.20 -14.21
CA LYS A 17 16.81 0.64 -12.87
C LYS A 17 17.95 1.35 -12.13
N GLU A 18 18.99 1.75 -12.86
CA GLU A 18 20.17 2.45 -12.36
C GLU A 18 19.75 3.80 -11.80
N THR A 19 19.02 4.61 -12.58
CA THR A 19 18.40 5.87 -12.15
C THR A 19 17.58 5.69 -10.88
N ILE A 20 16.69 4.68 -10.83
CA ILE A 20 15.88 4.42 -9.64
C ILE A 20 16.73 4.09 -8.42
N ASN A 21 17.88 3.44 -8.57
CA ASN A 21 18.73 3.05 -7.44
C ASN A 21 19.52 4.21 -6.84
N GLU A 22 19.78 5.25 -7.61
CA GLU A 22 20.49 6.47 -7.17
C GLU A 22 19.59 7.42 -6.38
N LEU A 23 18.26 7.33 -6.55
CA LEU A 23 17.31 8.15 -5.82
C LEU A 23 17.42 7.95 -4.29
N PRO A 24 17.16 8.99 -3.48
CA PRO A 24 17.14 8.86 -2.04
C PRO A 24 16.00 7.94 -1.57
N LEU A 25 16.20 7.28 -0.43
CA LEU A 25 15.18 6.43 0.18
C LEU A 25 14.05 7.28 0.76
N ILE A 26 12.81 6.95 0.38
CA ILE A 26 11.62 7.49 1.05
C ILE A 26 11.24 6.64 2.25
N ARG A 27 10.72 7.27 3.29
CA ARG A 27 10.23 6.62 4.51
C ARG A 27 8.97 7.31 4.99
N PHE A 28 8.06 6.54 5.56
CA PHE A 28 6.95 7.09 6.32
C PHE A 28 7.44 7.64 7.66
N HIS A 29 7.05 8.87 8.00
CA HIS A 29 7.47 9.55 9.24
C HIS A 29 6.32 9.73 10.25
N GLY A 30 5.12 9.25 9.91
CA GLY A 30 3.95 9.33 10.78
C GLY A 30 3.95 8.26 11.88
N ALA A 31 2.87 8.23 12.66
CA ALA A 31 2.71 7.28 13.76
C ALA A 31 2.42 5.86 13.23
N ILE A 32 3.26 4.89 13.60
CA ILE A 32 3.06 3.48 13.23
C ILE A 32 2.55 2.69 14.43
N GLN A 33 1.44 1.97 14.23
CA GLN A 33 0.78 1.17 15.27
C GLN A 33 0.66 -0.29 14.81
N VAL A 34 1.06 -1.23 15.65
CA VAL A 34 0.93 -2.67 15.38
C VAL A 34 -0.22 -3.23 16.22
N ALA A 35 -1.16 -3.93 15.58
CA ALA A 35 -2.23 -4.67 16.24
C ALA A 35 -1.92 -6.17 16.22
N GLU A 36 -1.95 -6.79 17.39
CA GLU A 36 -1.64 -8.22 17.58
C GLU A 36 -2.74 -8.99 18.33
N ASP A 37 -3.76 -8.28 18.81
CA ASP A 37 -4.87 -8.84 19.60
C ASP A 37 -6.22 -8.22 19.21
N SER A 38 -7.32 -8.85 19.63
CA SER A 38 -8.67 -8.37 19.29
C SER A 38 -8.96 -6.95 19.78
N LYS A 39 -8.37 -6.51 20.89
CA LYS A 39 -8.60 -5.17 21.45
C LYS A 39 -7.97 -4.09 20.56
N SER A 40 -6.70 -4.28 20.17
CA SER A 40 -5.97 -3.40 19.26
C SER A 40 -6.58 -3.42 17.86
N PHE A 41 -7.00 -4.58 17.35
CA PHE A 41 -7.74 -4.69 16.08
C PHE A 41 -8.99 -3.81 16.08
N ASN A 42 -9.89 -3.99 17.06
CA ASN A 42 -11.12 -3.21 17.15
C ASN A 42 -10.86 -1.71 17.29
N ARG A 43 -9.92 -1.34 18.17
CA ARG A 43 -9.59 0.08 18.42
C ARG A 43 -9.07 0.77 17.17
N PHE A 44 -8.17 0.11 16.42
CA PHE A 44 -7.58 0.71 15.23
C PHE A 44 -8.54 0.69 14.04
N ALA A 45 -9.32 -0.38 13.88
CA ALA A 45 -10.38 -0.44 12.87
C ALA A 45 -11.41 0.70 13.06
N ALA A 46 -11.84 0.96 14.30
CA ALA A 46 -12.76 2.07 14.59
C ALA A 46 -12.20 3.46 14.22
N ARG A 47 -10.87 3.65 14.25
CA ARG A 47 -10.24 4.90 13.76
C ARG A 47 -10.23 4.95 12.24
N LEU A 48 -9.92 3.84 11.59
CA LEU A 48 -9.81 3.74 10.13
C LEU A 48 -11.16 3.87 9.43
N LYS A 49 -12.27 3.44 10.06
CA LYS A 49 -13.63 3.65 9.56
C LYS A 49 -14.02 5.13 9.35
N LYS A 50 -13.26 6.06 9.91
CA LYS A 50 -13.49 7.51 9.76
C LYS A 50 -12.75 8.11 8.56
N GLN A 51 -11.98 7.30 7.84
CA GLN A 51 -11.12 7.74 6.74
C GLN A 51 -11.80 7.46 5.41
N ARG A 52 -11.64 8.36 4.43
CA ARG A 52 -12.19 8.17 3.09
C ARG A 52 -11.23 7.45 2.14
N VAL A 53 -9.93 7.57 2.37
CA VAL A 53 -8.89 6.98 1.52
C VAL A 53 -7.79 6.40 2.40
N LEU A 54 -7.53 5.12 2.20
CA LEU A 54 -6.51 4.33 2.88
C LEU A 54 -5.56 3.74 1.85
N GLY A 55 -4.27 3.84 2.12
CA GLY A 55 -3.28 3.01 1.46
C GLY A 55 -3.37 1.59 1.98
N PHE A 56 -3.30 0.60 1.10
CA PHE A 56 -3.49 -0.82 1.40
C PHE A 56 -2.35 -1.62 0.79
N ASP A 57 -1.84 -2.57 1.58
CA ASP A 57 -0.92 -3.61 1.12
C ASP A 57 -1.02 -4.84 2.06
N ILE A 58 -0.49 -5.98 1.63
CA ILE A 58 -0.38 -7.18 2.45
C ILE A 58 1.03 -7.78 2.38
N GLU A 59 1.40 -8.54 3.41
CA GLU A 59 2.69 -9.23 3.42
C GLU A 59 2.56 -10.72 3.73
N CYS A 60 3.32 -11.53 3.00
CA CYS A 60 3.35 -12.99 3.08
C CYS A 60 4.78 -13.48 3.34
N LYS A 61 4.94 -14.59 4.08
CA LYS A 61 6.25 -15.26 4.13
C LYS A 61 6.59 -15.81 2.74
N PRO A 62 7.76 -15.49 2.15
CA PRO A 62 8.13 -15.99 0.83
C PRO A 62 8.41 -17.50 0.86
N ASN A 63 8.21 -18.14 -0.29
CA ASN A 63 8.64 -19.51 -0.54
C ASN A 63 9.92 -19.51 -1.38
N PHE A 64 11.00 -20.09 -0.84
CA PHE A 64 12.26 -20.28 -1.58
C PHE A 64 12.34 -21.64 -2.29
N LYS A 65 11.34 -22.51 -2.08
CA LYS A 65 11.17 -23.80 -2.75
C LYS A 65 9.79 -23.85 -3.39
N ARG A 66 9.63 -24.61 -4.47
CA ARG A 66 8.31 -24.80 -5.11
C ARG A 66 7.32 -25.40 -4.10
N GLY A 67 6.14 -24.81 -4.02
CA GLY A 67 5.09 -25.20 -3.09
C GLY A 67 3.96 -24.17 -3.05
N PRO A 68 2.88 -24.45 -2.31
CA PRO A 68 1.75 -23.53 -2.18
C PRO A 68 2.20 -22.24 -1.48
N ASN A 69 1.69 -21.09 -1.93
CA ASN A 69 1.97 -19.79 -1.32
C ASN A 69 1.56 -19.78 0.16
N ASN A 70 2.40 -19.17 1.01
CA ASN A 70 2.00 -18.91 2.39
C ASN A 70 0.83 -17.92 2.41
N PRO A 71 -0.08 -18.05 3.40
CA PRO A 71 -1.18 -17.10 3.50
C PRO A 71 -0.67 -15.73 3.96
N PRO A 72 -1.48 -14.66 3.72
CA PRO A 72 -1.22 -13.33 4.24
C PRO A 72 -0.97 -13.35 5.75
N ALA A 73 0.14 -12.74 6.18
CA ALA A 73 0.58 -12.68 7.57
C ALA A 73 0.35 -11.29 8.20
N LEU A 74 0.25 -10.26 7.36
CA LEU A 74 0.07 -8.86 7.77
C LEU A 74 -0.83 -8.14 6.75
N ILE A 75 -1.75 -7.30 7.23
CA ILE A 75 -2.40 -6.25 6.44
C ILE A 75 -1.85 -4.91 6.89
N GLN A 76 -1.60 -4.01 5.95
CA GLN A 76 -1.23 -2.63 6.22
C GLN A 76 -2.33 -1.69 5.76
N LEU A 77 -2.70 -0.74 6.62
CA LEU A 77 -3.62 0.34 6.28
C LEU A 77 -3.00 1.68 6.70
N ALA A 78 -2.85 2.60 5.75
CA ALA A 78 -2.20 3.89 5.99
C ALA A 78 -3.09 5.08 5.63
N THR A 79 -2.98 6.12 6.46
CA THR A 79 -3.56 7.45 6.27
C THR A 79 -2.43 8.43 5.91
N ALA A 80 -2.69 9.74 5.95
CA ALA A 80 -1.64 10.74 5.67
C ALA A 80 -0.52 10.73 6.73
N ASP A 81 -0.86 10.45 8.00
CA ASP A 81 0.00 10.66 9.16
C ASP A 81 0.03 9.46 10.12
N GLN A 82 -0.77 8.41 9.86
CA GLN A 82 -0.76 7.17 10.63
C GLN A 82 -0.74 5.92 9.74
N ALA A 83 0.01 4.90 10.15
CA ALA A 83 0.00 3.57 9.55
C ALA A 83 -0.34 2.51 10.61
N PHE A 84 -1.20 1.56 10.24
CA PHE A 84 -1.67 0.49 11.10
C PHE A 84 -1.32 -0.86 10.49
N LEU A 85 -0.60 -1.69 11.25
CA LEU A 85 -0.12 -3.00 10.82
C LEU A 85 -0.89 -4.08 11.60
N PHE A 86 -1.75 -4.83 10.92
CA PHE A 86 -2.61 -5.84 11.53
C PHE A 86 -2.03 -7.24 11.32
N ARG A 87 -1.54 -7.83 12.40
CA ARG A 87 -0.93 -9.17 12.40
C ARG A 87 -2.02 -10.24 12.25
N LEU A 88 -2.10 -10.87 11.08
CA LEU A 88 -3.02 -11.98 10.85
C LEU A 88 -2.47 -13.29 11.38
N TYR A 89 -1.18 -13.59 11.18
CA TYR A 89 -0.60 -14.87 11.60
C TYR A 89 -0.21 -14.87 13.09
N PRO A 90 -0.51 -15.95 13.87
CA PRO A 90 -1.09 -17.22 13.45
C PRO A 90 -2.63 -17.31 13.60
N VAL A 91 -3.30 -16.25 14.05
CA VAL A 91 -4.74 -16.25 14.33
C VAL A 91 -5.58 -16.48 13.07
N MET A 92 -5.08 -16.02 11.92
CA MET A 92 -5.71 -16.14 10.60
C MET A 92 -7.18 -15.68 10.62
N LYS A 93 -7.39 -14.42 11.04
CA LYS A 93 -8.71 -13.79 11.10
C LYS A 93 -8.62 -12.31 10.73
N LEU A 94 -9.56 -11.83 9.91
CA LEU A 94 -9.68 -10.42 9.54
C LEU A 94 -10.46 -9.63 10.61
N GLY A 95 -11.52 -10.24 11.14
CA GLY A 95 -12.36 -9.66 12.20
C GLY A 95 -12.90 -8.28 11.82
N PRO A 96 -12.69 -7.23 12.64
CA PRO A 96 -13.27 -5.90 12.37
C PRO A 96 -12.71 -5.22 11.11
N LEU A 97 -11.70 -5.79 10.46
CA LEU A 97 -11.21 -5.33 9.16
C LEU A 97 -12.17 -5.65 8.03
N VAL A 98 -13.00 -6.69 8.14
CA VAL A 98 -13.99 -7.06 7.12
C VAL A 98 -14.86 -5.85 6.76
N ASP A 99 -15.38 -5.14 7.78
CA ASP A 99 -16.20 -3.95 7.57
C ASP A 99 -15.47 -2.86 6.78
N ILE A 100 -14.16 -2.68 6.97
CA ILE A 100 -13.38 -1.66 6.23
C ILE A 100 -13.13 -2.13 4.79
N LEU A 101 -12.79 -3.40 4.61
CA LEU A 101 -12.50 -3.99 3.30
C LEU A 101 -13.77 -4.06 2.43
N ALA A 102 -14.94 -4.22 3.04
CA ALA A 102 -16.23 -4.29 2.36
C ALA A 102 -16.94 -2.93 2.22
N ASP A 103 -16.45 -1.86 2.83
CA ASP A 103 -17.09 -0.54 2.75
C ASP A 103 -16.73 0.19 1.43
N PRO A 104 -17.71 0.48 0.54
CA PRO A 104 -17.46 1.20 -0.71
C PRO A 104 -17.11 2.68 -0.49
N GLU A 105 -17.47 3.28 0.64
CA GLU A 105 -17.21 4.69 0.96
C GLU A 105 -15.76 4.93 1.41
N ILE A 106 -15.05 3.86 1.76
CA ILE A 106 -13.63 3.88 2.10
C ILE A 106 -12.86 3.35 0.89
N ILE A 107 -12.09 4.22 0.24
CA ILE A 107 -11.18 3.80 -0.82
C ILE A 107 -9.95 3.11 -0.21
N LYS A 108 -9.60 1.93 -0.70
CA LYS A 108 -8.37 1.20 -0.41
C LYS A 108 -7.53 1.12 -1.68
N THR A 109 -6.32 1.66 -1.66
CA THR A 109 -5.47 1.77 -2.85
C THR A 109 -4.10 1.14 -2.65
N GLY A 110 -3.60 0.47 -3.67
CA GLY A 110 -2.41 -0.39 -3.65
C GLY A 110 -2.03 -0.85 -5.06
N VAL A 111 -1.07 -1.76 -5.16
CA VAL A 111 -0.62 -2.35 -6.44
C VAL A 111 -0.93 -3.84 -6.43
N ALA A 112 -1.47 -4.36 -7.53
CA ALA A 112 -1.75 -5.79 -7.71
C ALA A 112 -2.74 -6.39 -6.69
N ILE A 113 -3.69 -5.57 -6.24
CA ILE A 113 -4.65 -5.85 -5.15
C ILE A 113 -5.51 -7.09 -5.43
N LYS A 114 -5.79 -7.39 -6.70
CA LYS A 114 -6.72 -8.47 -7.09
C LYS A 114 -6.34 -9.83 -6.49
N ASP A 115 -5.06 -10.18 -6.49
CA ASP A 115 -4.63 -11.47 -5.95
C ASP A 115 -4.53 -11.44 -4.42
N ASP A 116 -4.26 -10.28 -3.83
CA ASP A 116 -4.30 -10.08 -2.39
C ASP A 116 -5.70 -10.32 -1.83
N LEU A 117 -6.73 -9.76 -2.47
CA LEU A 117 -8.13 -9.94 -2.08
C LEU A 117 -8.58 -11.39 -2.12
N LYS A 118 -8.14 -12.15 -3.15
CA LYS A 118 -8.41 -13.59 -3.22
C LYS A 118 -7.74 -14.34 -2.07
N ASN A 119 -6.53 -13.94 -1.68
CA ASN A 119 -5.81 -14.59 -0.59
C ASN A 119 -6.39 -14.22 0.77
N LEU A 120 -6.87 -12.98 0.96
CA LEU A 120 -7.59 -12.56 2.15
C LEU A 120 -8.94 -13.25 2.29
N ASN A 121 -9.69 -13.45 1.18
CA ASN A 121 -10.95 -14.19 1.19
C ASN A 121 -10.81 -15.66 1.62
N LYS A 122 -9.62 -16.25 1.48
CA LYS A 122 -9.33 -17.59 2.02
C LYS A 122 -9.17 -17.61 3.54
N ILE A 123 -8.92 -16.45 4.15
CA ILE A 123 -8.79 -16.28 5.61
C ILE A 123 -10.17 -16.09 6.22
N GLU A 124 -10.94 -15.13 5.71
CA GLU A 124 -12.30 -14.82 6.14
C GLU A 124 -13.02 -14.21 4.93
N GLU A 125 -14.22 -14.70 4.63
CA GLU A 125 -14.98 -14.29 3.44
C GLU A 125 -15.52 -12.86 3.59
N PHE A 126 -15.39 -12.06 2.54
CA PHE A 126 -15.97 -10.72 2.46
C PHE A 126 -16.15 -10.28 1.01
N GLU A 127 -17.18 -9.46 0.77
CA GLU A 127 -17.36 -8.79 -0.51
C GLU A 127 -16.47 -7.55 -0.57
N ALA A 128 -15.38 -7.62 -1.34
CA ALA A 128 -14.45 -6.50 -1.48
C ALA A 128 -15.10 -5.31 -2.20
N ALA A 129 -15.08 -4.13 -1.59
CA ALA A 129 -15.59 -2.90 -2.20
C ALA A 129 -14.61 -1.74 -2.03
N GLY A 130 -14.71 -0.70 -2.86
CA GLY A 130 -13.86 0.51 -2.73
C GLY A 130 -12.37 0.27 -2.98
N PHE A 131 -11.96 -0.77 -3.73
CA PHE A 131 -10.55 -0.98 -4.06
C PHE A 131 -10.16 -0.32 -5.39
N GLU A 132 -9.04 0.40 -5.38
CA GLU A 132 -8.49 1.13 -6.53
C GLU A 132 -7.06 0.65 -6.80
N ASP A 133 -6.83 -0.01 -7.94
CA ASP A 133 -5.48 -0.48 -8.31
C ASP A 133 -4.70 0.65 -9.00
N LEU A 134 -3.57 1.03 -8.41
CA LEU A 134 -2.68 2.07 -8.93
C LEU A 134 -2.16 1.75 -10.34
N ALA A 135 -2.06 0.47 -10.71
CA ALA A 135 -1.66 0.09 -12.06
C ALA A 135 -2.67 0.56 -13.12
N THR A 136 -3.96 0.59 -12.79
CA THR A 136 -5.01 1.09 -13.68
C THR A 136 -4.89 2.61 -13.85
N LEU A 137 -4.72 3.35 -12.75
CA LEU A 137 -4.54 4.80 -12.78
C LEU A 137 -3.26 5.21 -13.53
N ALA A 138 -2.15 4.51 -13.29
CA ALA A 138 -0.88 4.73 -13.98
C ALA A 138 -1.02 4.53 -15.50
N LYS A 139 -1.74 3.49 -15.94
CA LYS A 139 -2.01 3.25 -17.37
C LYS A 139 -2.84 4.37 -18.00
N SER A 140 -3.84 4.89 -17.30
CA SER A 140 -4.62 6.06 -17.78
C SER A 140 -3.74 7.30 -17.95
N LEU A 141 -2.67 7.43 -17.17
CA LEU A 141 -1.64 8.46 -17.32
C LEU A 141 -0.52 8.10 -18.32
N LYS A 142 -0.69 7.03 -19.10
CA LYS A 142 0.28 6.52 -20.09
C LYS A 142 1.63 6.11 -19.49
N ILE A 143 1.66 5.74 -18.20
CA ILE A 143 2.85 5.21 -17.52
C ILE A 143 2.93 3.70 -17.73
N GLU A 144 4.09 3.22 -18.16
CA GLU A 144 4.29 1.82 -18.51
C GLU A 144 4.72 0.96 -17.30
N GLN A 145 5.45 1.56 -16.36
CA GLN A 145 5.92 0.89 -15.16
C GLN A 145 4.97 1.09 -13.99
N THR A 146 4.18 0.06 -13.67
CA THR A 146 3.10 0.16 -12.67
C THR A 146 3.46 -0.39 -11.28
N GLY A 147 4.68 -0.86 -11.08
CA GLY A 147 5.13 -1.34 -9.77
C GLY A 147 5.32 -0.19 -8.77
N LEU A 148 4.96 -0.40 -7.50
CA LEU A 148 4.94 0.65 -6.47
C LEU A 148 6.25 1.45 -6.40
N ARG A 149 7.41 0.76 -6.39
CA ARG A 149 8.73 1.41 -6.39
C ARG A 149 8.99 2.27 -7.62
N ASN A 150 8.54 1.84 -8.81
CA ASN A 150 8.75 2.60 -10.04
C ASN A 150 7.84 3.85 -10.06
N LEU A 151 6.58 3.68 -9.67
CA LEU A 151 5.65 4.79 -9.50
C LEU A 151 6.17 5.81 -8.48
N THR A 152 6.70 5.32 -7.35
CA THR A 152 7.34 6.19 -6.34
C THR A 152 8.47 7.01 -6.96
N ALA A 153 9.35 6.37 -7.73
CA ALA A 153 10.47 7.05 -8.39
C ALA A 153 9.99 8.09 -9.40
N ILE A 154 8.98 7.76 -10.20
CA ILE A 154 8.41 8.65 -11.22
C ILE A 154 7.82 9.91 -10.58
N PHE A 155 6.99 9.76 -9.54
CA PHE A 155 6.21 10.84 -8.96
C PHE A 155 6.92 11.60 -7.84
N PHE A 156 7.70 10.92 -6.99
CA PHE A 156 8.33 11.53 -5.81
C PHE A 156 9.82 11.81 -6.00
N LYS A 157 10.45 11.30 -7.07
CA LYS A 157 11.92 11.31 -7.25
C LYS A 157 12.64 10.71 -6.04
N GLN A 158 12.04 9.69 -5.43
CA GLN A 158 12.58 8.91 -4.32
C GLN A 158 12.29 7.42 -4.56
N ARG A 159 12.99 6.53 -3.86
CA ARG A 159 12.82 5.08 -4.01
C ARG A 159 12.38 4.40 -2.72
N LEU A 160 11.53 3.38 -2.87
CA LEU A 160 11.23 2.44 -1.80
C LEU A 160 12.42 1.50 -1.53
N SER A 161 12.61 1.13 -0.26
CA SER A 161 13.52 0.04 0.10
C SER A 161 13.02 -1.29 -0.46
N LYS A 162 13.91 -2.30 -0.57
CA LYS A 162 13.54 -3.71 -0.84
C LYS A 162 13.89 -4.62 0.33
N SER A 163 14.39 -4.06 1.42
CA SER A 163 15.08 -4.80 2.49
C SER A 163 14.19 -5.81 3.22
N ALA A 164 12.87 -5.60 3.26
CA ALA A 164 11.94 -6.48 3.96
C ALA A 164 10.95 -7.22 3.02
N GLN A 165 11.00 -6.96 1.72
CA GLN A 165 10.07 -7.55 0.73
C GLN A 165 10.08 -9.09 0.77
N LEU A 166 11.24 -9.71 1.01
CA LEU A 166 11.41 -11.17 1.12
C LEU A 166 11.64 -11.61 2.57
N SER A 167 11.12 -10.85 3.55
CA SER A 167 11.25 -11.20 4.97
C SER A 167 10.30 -12.32 5.38
N ASN A 168 10.62 -13.02 6.46
CA ASN A 168 9.66 -13.92 7.10
C ASN A 168 8.62 -13.09 7.89
N TRP A 169 7.54 -12.71 7.23
CA TRP A 169 6.43 -11.95 7.82
C TRP A 169 5.58 -12.74 8.83
N GLN A 170 5.77 -14.06 8.95
CA GLN A 170 5.14 -14.84 10.03
C GLN A 170 5.91 -14.72 11.35
N LYS A 171 7.20 -14.34 11.32
CA LYS A 171 8.05 -14.21 12.51
C LYS A 171 7.47 -13.20 13.51
N ARG A 172 7.56 -13.53 14.79
CA ARG A 172 7.19 -12.67 15.93
C ARG A 172 8.42 -12.42 16.83
N PRO A 173 8.63 -11.19 17.34
CA PRO A 173 7.95 -9.95 16.93
C PRO A 173 8.37 -9.50 15.52
N LEU A 174 7.64 -8.55 14.93
CA LEU A 174 8.12 -7.85 13.72
C LEU A 174 9.37 -7.03 14.06
N SER A 175 10.36 -7.03 13.16
CA SER A 175 11.53 -6.16 13.33
C SER A 175 11.17 -4.68 13.07
N PRO A 176 11.95 -3.72 13.59
CA PRO A 176 11.79 -2.31 13.24
C PRO A 176 11.86 -2.05 11.73
N SER A 177 12.69 -2.80 11.00
CA SER A 177 12.79 -2.71 9.55
C SER A 177 11.53 -3.20 8.82
N GLN A 178 10.89 -4.27 9.30
CA GLN A 178 9.61 -4.74 8.77
C GLN A 178 8.50 -3.73 9.02
N ILE A 179 8.44 -3.17 10.24
CA ILE A 179 7.43 -2.17 10.63
C ILE A 179 7.55 -0.93 9.73
N GLN A 180 8.76 -0.39 9.58
CA GLN A 180 8.99 0.80 8.75
C GLN A 180 8.71 0.55 7.27
N TYR A 181 9.11 -0.62 6.75
CA TYR A 181 8.86 -1.01 5.36
C TYR A 181 7.36 -1.06 5.09
N ALA A 182 6.62 -1.87 5.87
CA ALA A 182 5.20 -2.10 5.70
C ALA A 182 4.38 -0.80 5.81
N ALA A 183 4.74 0.07 6.75
CA ALA A 183 4.11 1.38 6.87
C ALA A 183 4.37 2.28 5.67
N THR A 184 5.59 2.24 5.11
CA THR A 184 5.96 3.07 3.96
C THR A 184 5.26 2.63 2.69
N ASP A 185 5.15 1.33 2.43
CA ASP A 185 4.51 0.81 1.20
C ASP A 185 3.01 1.15 1.15
N ALA A 186 2.29 0.94 2.26
CA ALA A 186 0.89 1.34 2.34
C ALA A 186 0.73 2.86 2.21
N TRP A 187 1.52 3.66 2.92
CA TRP A 187 1.42 5.13 2.84
C TRP A 187 1.67 5.64 1.41
N ILE A 188 2.74 5.18 0.77
CA ILE A 188 3.05 5.57 -0.62
C ILE A 188 1.91 5.21 -1.57
N SER A 189 1.25 4.07 -1.36
CA SER A 189 0.11 3.68 -2.19
C SER A 189 -1.04 4.70 -2.10
N ARG A 190 -1.28 5.26 -0.91
CA ARG A 190 -2.25 6.36 -0.71
C ARG A 190 -1.82 7.64 -1.43
N GLU A 191 -0.57 8.05 -1.26
CA GLU A 191 -0.10 9.31 -1.84
C GLU A 191 -0.09 9.27 -3.38
N LEU A 192 0.33 8.13 -3.95
CA LEU A 192 0.27 7.91 -5.40
C LEU A 192 -1.16 8.03 -5.93
N TYR A 193 -2.13 7.42 -5.25
CA TYR A 193 -3.54 7.53 -5.64
C TYR A 193 -4.01 8.97 -5.69
N LEU A 194 -3.75 9.75 -4.63
CA LEU A 194 -4.18 11.14 -4.55
C LEU A 194 -3.55 11.99 -5.67
N ILE A 195 -2.26 11.82 -5.92
CA ILE A 195 -1.55 12.54 -6.99
C ILE A 195 -2.08 12.14 -8.36
N MET A 196 -2.27 10.83 -8.62
CA MET A 196 -2.77 10.34 -9.91
C MET A 196 -4.20 10.79 -10.18
N LYS A 197 -5.10 10.70 -9.18
CA LYS A 197 -6.49 11.18 -9.32
C LYS A 197 -6.55 12.69 -9.55
N ALA A 198 -5.71 13.46 -8.86
CA ALA A 198 -5.64 14.91 -9.07
C ALA A 198 -5.16 15.25 -10.50
N ARG A 199 -4.21 14.50 -11.05
CA ARG A 199 -3.74 14.69 -12.43
C ARG A 199 -4.76 14.27 -13.48
N LEU A 200 -5.40 13.11 -13.31
CA LEU A 200 -6.45 12.66 -14.23
C LEU A 200 -7.59 13.68 -14.34
N LYS A 201 -8.02 14.26 -13.21
CA LYS A 201 -9.03 15.33 -13.19
C LYS A 201 -8.64 16.62 -13.92
N ARG A 202 -7.36 16.84 -14.23
CA ARG A 202 -6.89 18.00 -15.01
C ARG A 202 -6.83 17.71 -16.51
N LEU A 203 -6.86 16.43 -16.88
CA LEU A 203 -6.87 15.97 -18.27
C LEU A 203 -8.29 15.82 -18.82
N ASP A 204 -9.28 15.73 -17.93
CA ASP A 204 -10.73 15.82 -18.22
C ASP A 204 -11.16 17.29 -18.39
#